data_AF-A0A7Y4R588-F1
#
_entry.id   AF-A0A7Y4R588-F1
#
_cell.length_a   1.000
_cell.length_b   1.000
_cell.length_c   1.000
_cell.angle_alpha   90.00
_cell.angle_beta   90.00
_cell.angle_gamma   90.00
#
_symmetry.space_group_name_H-M   'P 1'
#
loop_
_entity.id
_entity.type
_entity.pdbx_description
1 polymer ?
#
loop_
_entity_poly.entity_id
_entity_poly.type
_entity_poly.pdbx_seq_one_letter_code
_entity_poly.pdbx_strand_id
1 'polypeptide(L)'
;MGSDRVIESNHSCWRCEYNLRGLTTDGRCPECGELIDVSRKPFSGRVWVIEFFWTLVPVVLVILTIVVDIAFPLTGFWQVPVGVLLVGALAAWMHWRVRQRRTPFIALLLLALMLAVLHYAPTNRKLFVRFYQSLRNDMTQTEVIAQLDRYFPSRAANGWPRIMKQTPDMLIAVLDGPNGRYNAEVVWVGFVAGRVGSKIWSPD
;
A
#
# COMPACT_ATOMS: atom_id res chain seq x y z
N MET A 1 24.30 3.63 52.86
CA MET A 1 25.14 4.78 52.49
C MET A 1 24.82 5.12 51.04
N GLY A 2 23.94 6.09 50.81
CA GLY A 2 23.65 6.61 49.48
C GLY A 2 24.88 7.38 48.98
N SER A 3 25.31 7.12 47.76
CA SER A 3 26.43 7.84 47.15
C SER A 3 25.87 9.17 46.63
N ASP A 4 26.12 10.28 47.34
CA ASP A 4 25.78 11.63 46.90
C ASP A 4 26.51 11.94 45.59
N ARG A 5 25.87 11.69 44.45
CA ARG A 5 26.41 12.06 43.15
C ARG A 5 26.03 13.50 42.86
N VAL A 6 27.02 14.32 42.54
CA VAL A 6 26.82 15.69 42.08
C VAL A 6 26.55 15.65 40.58
N ILE A 7 25.58 16.42 40.11
CA ILE A 7 25.24 16.52 38.69
C ILE A 7 26.27 17.40 37.98
N GLU A 8 27.16 16.80 37.20
CA GLU A 8 28.23 17.53 36.50
C GLU A 8 27.79 18.17 35.17
N SER A 9 26.78 17.57 34.52
CA SER A 9 26.22 18.01 33.25
C SER A 9 25.10 19.04 33.41
N ASN A 10 24.91 19.90 32.40
CA ASN A 10 23.78 20.83 32.36
C ASN A 10 22.46 20.04 32.20
N HIS A 11 21.73 19.90 33.29
CA HIS A 11 20.37 19.37 33.31
C HIS A 11 19.43 20.43 33.87
N SER A 12 18.33 20.71 33.18
CA SER A 12 17.31 21.64 33.67
C SER A 12 16.23 20.91 34.46
N CYS A 13 15.71 21.56 35.51
CA CYS A 13 14.54 21.10 36.26
C CYS A 13 13.34 20.99 35.32
N TRP A 14 12.62 19.86 35.34
CA TRP A 14 11.46 19.66 34.48
C TRP A 14 10.28 20.59 34.80
N ARG A 15 10.24 21.17 36.01
CA ARG A 15 9.13 22.01 36.49
C ARG A 15 9.36 23.51 36.26
N CYS A 16 10.59 24.00 36.49
CA CYS A 16 10.90 25.43 36.42
C CYS A 16 12.12 25.78 35.54
N GLU A 17 12.69 24.80 34.84
CA GLU A 17 13.84 24.95 33.93
C GLU A 17 15.17 25.41 34.57
N TYR A 18 15.24 25.56 35.90
CA TYR A 18 16.47 25.88 36.62
C TYR A 18 17.61 24.88 36.34
N ASN A 19 18.85 25.36 36.15
CA ASN A 19 20.00 24.50 35.89
C ASN A 19 20.44 23.77 37.17
N LEU A 20 20.34 22.44 37.16
CA LEU A 20 20.65 21.56 38.29
C LEU A 20 22.13 21.18 38.38
N ARG A 21 22.99 21.73 37.51
CA ARG A 21 24.43 21.47 37.57
C ARG A 21 25.00 21.90 38.92
N GLY A 22 25.72 21.00 39.57
CA GLY A 22 26.31 21.22 40.88
C GLY A 22 25.40 20.86 42.07
N LEU A 23 24.15 20.44 41.83
CA LEU A 23 23.26 19.91 42.87
C LEU A 23 23.42 18.39 43.02
N THR A 24 23.08 17.87 44.20
CA THR A 24 23.06 16.42 44.47
C THR A 24 21.84 15.77 43.83
N THR A 25 22.00 14.52 43.39
CA THR A 25 20.90 13.74 42.79
C THR A 25 19.74 13.47 43.75
N ASP A 26 19.95 13.58 45.06
CA ASP A 26 18.92 13.29 46.07
C ASP A 26 18.30 14.58 46.63
N GLY A 27 18.71 15.74 46.09
CA GLY A 27 18.30 17.06 46.53
C GLY A 27 16.92 17.51 46.04
N ARG A 28 16.53 18.72 46.44
CA ARG A 28 15.37 19.45 45.91
C ARG A 28 15.83 20.63 45.07
N CYS A 29 15.06 20.95 44.03
CA CYS A 29 15.28 22.14 43.23
C CYS A 29 15.12 23.41 44.11
N PRO A 30 16.06 24.36 44.11
CA PRO A 30 15.99 25.56 44.96
C PRO A 30 14.83 26.48 44.59
N GLU A 31 14.46 26.55 43.30
CA GLU A 31 13.39 27.43 42.82
C GLU A 31 11.98 26.88 43.09
N CYS A 32 11.75 25.56 42.95
CA CYS A 32 10.40 24.98 42.99
C CYS A 32 10.17 23.91 44.06
N GLY A 33 11.21 23.50 44.80
CA GLY A 33 11.13 22.51 45.87
C GLY A 33 10.90 21.06 45.43
N GLU A 34 10.82 20.81 44.12
CA GLU A 34 10.64 19.48 43.52
C GLU A 34 11.86 18.58 43.77
N LEU A 35 11.66 17.29 44.03
CA LEU A 35 12.75 16.33 44.18
C LEU A 35 13.48 16.11 42.85
N ILE A 36 14.81 16.07 42.89
CA ILE A 36 15.67 15.89 41.73
C ILE A 36 15.68 14.39 41.35
N ASP A 37 14.66 13.92 40.62
CA ASP A 37 14.64 12.53 40.16
C ASP A 37 15.48 12.36 38.88
N VAL A 38 16.78 12.08 39.05
CA VAL A 38 17.73 11.88 37.94
C VAL A 38 17.43 10.61 37.14
N SER A 39 16.53 9.75 37.64
CA SER A 39 16.10 8.55 36.92
C SER A 39 15.06 8.84 35.84
N ARG A 40 14.49 10.05 35.77
CA ARG A 40 13.63 10.42 34.65
C ARG A 40 14.49 10.89 33.48
N LYS A 41 14.86 9.94 32.61
CA LYS A 41 15.19 10.26 31.22
C LYS A 41 14.15 11.30 30.76
N PRO A 42 14.55 12.49 30.26
CA PRO A 42 13.60 13.52 29.89
C PRO A 42 12.57 12.85 29.01
N PHE A 43 11.31 12.85 29.45
CA PHE A 43 10.21 12.22 28.74
C PHE A 43 10.07 12.98 27.43
N SER A 44 10.81 12.52 26.42
CA SER A 44 10.94 13.15 25.12
C SER A 44 9.71 12.83 24.29
N GLY A 45 8.52 13.16 24.80
CA GLY A 45 7.25 12.89 24.13
C GLY A 45 7.24 13.41 22.69
N ARG A 46 7.97 14.51 22.43
CA ARG A 46 8.18 15.06 21.08
C ARG A 46 8.97 14.13 20.15
N VAL A 47 9.99 13.44 20.66
CA VAL A 47 10.76 12.45 19.87
C VAL A 47 9.90 11.21 19.62
N TRP A 48 9.12 10.77 20.60
CA TRP A 48 8.26 9.59 20.46
C TRP A 48 7.17 9.78 19.40
N VAL A 49 6.53 10.96 19.32
CA VAL A 49 5.53 11.27 18.28
C VAL A 49 6.16 11.23 16.88
N ILE A 50 7.37 11.78 16.71
CA ILE A 50 8.07 11.77 15.43
C ILE A 50 8.44 10.32 15.05
N GLU A 51 9.00 9.54 15.98
CA GLU A 51 9.32 8.12 15.76
C GLU A 51 8.09 7.31 15.35
N PHE A 52 6.98 7.50 16.08
CA PHE A 52 5.73 6.80 15.81
C PHE A 52 5.19 7.15 14.42
N PHE A 53 5.25 8.43 14.03
CA PHE A 53 4.83 8.89 12.71
C PHE A 53 5.65 8.23 11.59
N TRP A 54 6.97 8.12 11.76
CA TRP A 54 7.86 7.45 10.79
C TRP A 54 7.58 5.96 10.64
N THR A 55 7.06 5.29 11.67
CA THR A 55 6.64 3.88 11.58
C THR A 55 5.22 3.70 11.09
N LEU A 56 4.28 4.56 11.50
CA LEU A 56 2.86 4.41 11.20
C LEU A 56 2.53 4.79 9.75
N VAL A 57 3.10 5.89 9.26
CA VAL A 57 2.86 6.40 7.90
C VAL A 57 3.13 5.33 6.82
N PRO A 58 4.29 4.64 6.78
CA PRO A 58 4.51 3.63 5.75
C PRO A 58 3.52 2.47 5.86
N VAL A 59 3.15 2.04 7.07
CA VAL A 59 2.14 0.98 7.27
C VAL A 59 0.77 1.42 6.72
N VAL A 60 0.34 2.64 7.02
CA VAL A 60 -0.92 3.18 6.51
C VAL A 60 -0.88 3.30 4.98
N LEU A 61 0.23 3.76 4.41
CA LEU A 61 0.39 3.84 2.96
C LEU A 61 0.37 2.45 2.30
N VAL A 62 0.99 1.44 2.91
CA VAL A 62 0.93 0.04 2.45
C VAL A 62 -0.54 -0.43 2.43
N ILE A 63 -1.27 -0.24 3.53
CA ILE A 63 -2.68 -0.64 3.64
C ILE A 63 -3.53 0.09 2.60
N LEU A 64 -3.36 1.41 2.46
CA LEU A 64 -4.07 2.21 1.48
C LEU A 64 -3.79 1.73 0.05
N THR A 65 -2.54 1.36 -0.26
CA THR A 65 -2.17 0.81 -1.56
C THR A 65 -2.86 -0.53 -1.84
N ILE A 66 -3.00 -1.39 -0.82
CA ILE A 66 -3.76 -2.65 -0.94
C ILE A 66 -5.23 -2.35 -1.23
N VAL A 67 -5.85 -1.47 -0.43
CA VAL A 67 -7.28 -1.13 -0.57
C VAL A 67 -7.55 -0.52 -1.94
N VAL A 68 -6.68 0.38 -2.39
CA VAL A 68 -6.76 0.98 -3.72
C VAL A 68 -6.54 -0.07 -4.81
N ASP A 69 -5.59 -1.01 -4.70
CA ASP A 69 -5.39 -2.06 -5.72
C ASP A 69 -6.57 -3.04 -5.83
N ILE A 70 -7.23 -3.32 -4.71
CA ILE A 70 -8.46 -4.14 -4.68
C ILE A 70 -9.60 -3.39 -5.39
N ALA A 71 -9.75 -2.10 -5.13
CA ALA A 71 -10.80 -1.26 -5.71
C ALA A 71 -10.54 -0.87 -7.17
N PHE A 72 -9.27 -0.73 -7.55
CA PHE A 72 -8.80 -0.31 -8.86
C PHE A 72 -7.54 -1.14 -9.15
N PRO A 73 -7.51 -2.03 -10.15
CA PRO A 73 -6.39 -2.96 -10.40
C PRO A 73 -5.16 -2.22 -10.98
N LEU A 74 -4.70 -1.17 -10.30
CA LEU A 74 -3.62 -0.28 -10.71
C LEU A 74 -2.30 -1.02 -10.83
N THR A 75 -2.08 -2.06 -10.01
CA THR A 75 -0.90 -2.92 -10.17
C THR A 75 -0.88 -3.67 -11.49
N GLY A 76 -2.02 -3.78 -12.21
CA GLY A 76 -2.03 -4.28 -13.58
C GLY A 76 -1.16 -3.45 -14.54
N PHE A 77 -0.89 -2.20 -14.20
CA PHE A 77 0.01 -1.30 -14.92
C PHE A 77 1.37 -1.26 -14.21
N TRP A 78 2.43 -1.77 -14.83
CA TRP A 78 3.75 -1.89 -14.20
C TRP A 78 4.37 -0.56 -13.76
N GLN A 79 3.94 0.56 -14.33
CA GLN A 79 4.44 1.89 -13.98
C GLN A 79 4.08 2.27 -12.53
N VAL A 80 2.90 1.86 -12.05
CA VAL A 80 2.40 2.21 -10.72
C VAL A 80 3.26 1.60 -9.59
N PRO A 81 3.47 0.26 -9.51
CA PRO A 81 4.28 -0.32 -8.45
C PRO A 81 5.74 0.15 -8.51
N VAL A 82 6.29 0.37 -9.71
CA VAL A 82 7.63 0.94 -9.87
C VAL A 82 7.72 2.34 -9.24
N GLY A 83 6.76 3.21 -9.52
CA GLY A 83 6.70 4.55 -8.92
C GLY A 83 6.64 4.52 -7.39
N VAL A 84 5.79 3.65 -6.83
CA VAL A 84 5.66 3.45 -5.37
C VAL A 84 6.99 3.02 -4.74
N LEU A 85 7.69 2.07 -5.37
CA LEU A 85 8.98 1.57 -4.86
C LEU A 85 10.07 2.63 -4.92
N LEU A 86 10.12 3.47 -5.96
CA LEU A 86 11.10 4.55 -6.07
C LEU A 86 10.91 5.60 -4.95
N VAL A 87 9.67 6.01 -4.70
CA VAL A 87 9.35 6.95 -3.61
C VAL A 87 9.69 6.34 -2.25
N GLY A 88 9.33 5.07 -2.03
CA GLY A 88 9.67 4.34 -0.82
C GLY A 88 11.18 4.19 -0.59
N ALA A 89 11.95 3.92 -1.65
CA ALA A 89 13.40 3.84 -1.60
C ALA A 89 14.05 5.17 -1.20
N LEU A 90 13.57 6.28 -1.76
CA LEU A 90 14.05 7.62 -1.41
C LEU A 90 13.78 7.94 0.07
N ALA A 91 12.57 7.66 0.55
CA ALA A 91 12.21 7.86 1.96
C ALA A 91 13.05 6.98 2.90
N ALA A 92 13.26 5.71 2.55
CA ALA A 92 14.09 4.79 3.33
C ALA A 92 15.55 5.25 3.40
N TRP A 93 16.09 5.75 2.28
CA TRP A 93 17.44 6.30 2.21
C TRP A 93 17.59 7.57 3.07
N MET A 94 16.64 8.50 2.98
CA MET A 94 16.64 9.72 3.82
C MET A 94 16.58 9.36 5.32
N HIS A 95 15.71 8.43 5.71
CA HIS A 95 15.62 7.97 7.09
C HIS A 95 16.92 7.31 7.56
N TRP A 96 17.54 6.48 6.72
CA TRP A 96 18.83 5.88 7.03
C TRP A 96 19.94 6.93 7.19
N ARG A 97 19.98 7.97 6.34
CA ARG A 97 20.94 9.07 6.45
C ARG A 97 20.86 9.81 7.79
N VAL A 98 19.64 10.03 8.31
CA VAL A 98 19.42 10.77 9.56
C VAL A 98 19.64 9.90 10.80
N ARG A 99 19.21 8.63 10.76
CA ARG A 99 19.10 7.77 11.96
C ARG A 99 20.10 6.62 12.00
N GLN A 100 20.79 6.33 10.90
CA GLN A 100 21.64 5.16 10.68
C GLN A 100 20.98 3.80 10.98
N ARG A 101 19.64 3.73 11.01
CA ARG A 101 18.89 2.47 11.19
C ARG A 101 18.55 1.84 9.85
N ARG A 102 18.67 0.51 9.75
CA ARG A 102 18.34 -0.29 8.54
C ARG A 102 16.87 -0.69 8.43
N THR A 103 16.06 -0.48 9.46
CA THR A 103 14.65 -0.84 9.50
C THR A 103 13.80 -0.38 8.31
N PRO A 104 13.96 0.82 7.72
CA PRO A 104 13.09 1.22 6.60
C PRO A 104 13.36 0.41 5.32
N PHE A 105 14.57 -0.12 5.12
CA PHE A 105 14.87 -0.98 3.96
C PHE A 105 14.19 -2.35 4.07
N ILE A 106 14.06 -2.89 5.29
CA ILE A 106 13.33 -4.13 5.53
C ILE A 106 11.84 -3.92 5.22
N ALA A 107 11.26 -2.81 5.68
CA ALA A 107 9.87 -2.47 5.37
C ALA A 107 9.64 -2.28 3.86
N LEU A 108 10.58 -1.63 3.15
CA LEU A 108 10.53 -1.47 1.71
C LEU A 108 10.60 -2.82 0.97
N LEU A 109 11.47 -3.73 1.41
CA LEU A 109 11.57 -5.08 0.84
C LEU A 109 10.26 -5.86 1.00
N LEU A 110 9.64 -5.80 2.18
CA LEU A 110 8.34 -6.44 2.44
C LEU A 110 7.24 -5.84 1.56
N LEU A 111 7.22 -4.51 1.39
CA LEU A 111 6.29 -3.83 0.48
C LEU A 111 6.51 -4.27 -0.97
N ALA A 112 7.76 -4.39 -1.43
CA ALA A 112 8.08 -4.86 -2.78
C ALA A 112 7.60 -6.29 -3.03
N LEU A 113 7.86 -7.20 -2.07
CA LEU A 113 7.35 -8.57 -2.12
C LEU A 113 5.83 -8.61 -2.17
N MET A 114 5.16 -7.82 -1.34
CA MET A 114 3.70 -7.74 -1.32
C MET A 114 3.13 -7.20 -2.63
N LEU A 115 3.71 -6.14 -3.20
CA LEU A 115 3.30 -5.60 -4.51
C LEU A 115 3.52 -6.62 -5.62
N ALA A 116 4.61 -7.39 -5.59
CA ALA A 116 4.83 -8.48 -6.53
C ALA A 116 3.75 -9.56 -6.38
N VAL A 117 3.45 -9.99 -5.15
CA VAL A 117 2.36 -10.96 -4.88
C VAL A 117 1.03 -10.43 -5.40
N LEU A 118 0.67 -9.18 -5.12
CA LEU A 118 -0.57 -8.56 -5.60
C LEU A 118 -0.61 -8.48 -7.12
N HIS A 119 0.51 -8.14 -7.76
CA HIS A 119 0.62 -8.06 -9.22
C HIS A 119 0.38 -9.43 -9.89
N TYR A 120 0.98 -10.49 -9.34
CA TYR A 120 0.87 -11.84 -9.88
C TYR A 120 -0.38 -12.60 -9.40
N ALA A 121 -1.00 -12.19 -8.30
CA ALA A 121 -2.25 -12.76 -7.80
C ALA A 121 -3.35 -12.57 -8.87
N PRO A 122 -3.85 -13.66 -9.47
CA PRO A 122 -4.84 -13.57 -10.52
C PRO A 122 -6.20 -13.24 -9.88
N THR A 123 -6.56 -11.97 -9.83
CA THR A 123 -7.96 -11.58 -9.58
C THR A 123 -8.74 -11.75 -10.87
N ASN A 124 -10.03 -12.12 -10.77
CA ASN A 124 -10.89 -12.27 -11.96
C ASN A 124 -10.89 -10.98 -12.81
N ARG A 125 -10.80 -9.83 -12.15
CA ARG A 125 -10.65 -8.51 -12.78
C ARG A 125 -9.36 -8.40 -13.61
N LYS A 126 -8.20 -8.74 -13.05
CA LYS A 126 -6.92 -8.74 -13.78
C LYS A 126 -6.94 -9.74 -14.95
N LEU A 127 -7.56 -10.90 -14.77
CA LEU A 127 -7.76 -11.86 -15.85
C LEU A 127 -8.67 -11.31 -16.96
N PHE A 128 -9.72 -10.56 -16.61
CA PHE A 128 -10.67 -9.99 -17.56
C PHE A 128 -10.04 -8.86 -18.39
N VAL A 129 -9.24 -8.01 -17.75
CA VAL A 129 -8.42 -7.00 -18.44
C VAL A 129 -7.40 -7.66 -19.36
N ARG A 130 -6.71 -8.74 -18.92
CA ARG A 130 -5.78 -9.49 -19.77
C ARG A 130 -6.48 -10.15 -20.96
N PHE A 131 -7.68 -10.72 -20.75
CA PHE A 131 -8.55 -11.20 -21.82
C PHE A 131 -8.81 -10.11 -22.86
N TYR A 132 -9.29 -8.93 -22.42
CA TYR A 132 -9.53 -7.78 -23.30
C TYR A 132 -8.28 -7.35 -24.08
N GLN A 133 -7.13 -7.25 -23.41
CA GLN A 133 -5.86 -6.89 -24.02
C GLN A 133 -5.41 -7.92 -25.07
N SER A 134 -5.72 -9.21 -24.85
CA SER A 134 -5.34 -10.29 -25.76
C SER A 134 -6.17 -10.36 -27.06
N LEU A 135 -7.31 -9.67 -27.13
CA LEU A 135 -8.15 -9.64 -28.33
C LEU A 135 -7.45 -8.90 -29.48
N ARG A 136 -7.43 -9.50 -30.67
CA ARG A 136 -6.86 -8.90 -31.88
C ARG A 136 -7.94 -8.62 -32.91
N ASN A 137 -7.71 -7.64 -33.79
CA ASN A 137 -8.68 -7.20 -34.81
C ASN A 137 -8.97 -8.26 -35.90
N ASP A 138 -8.15 -9.31 -35.98
CA ASP A 138 -8.34 -10.40 -36.95
C ASP A 138 -9.14 -11.57 -36.40
N MET A 139 -9.42 -11.60 -35.09
CA MET A 139 -10.12 -12.71 -34.44
C MET A 139 -11.57 -12.80 -34.90
N THR A 140 -12.05 -14.02 -35.09
CA THR A 140 -13.46 -14.37 -35.29
C THR A 140 -14.19 -14.42 -33.96
N GLN A 141 -15.52 -14.40 -33.99
CA GLN A 141 -16.34 -14.53 -32.79
C GLN A 141 -16.04 -15.82 -32.00
N THR A 142 -15.84 -16.94 -32.71
CA THR A 142 -15.48 -18.22 -32.09
C THR A 142 -14.12 -18.16 -31.39
N GLU A 143 -13.14 -17.48 -31.98
CA GLU A 143 -11.82 -17.30 -31.35
C GLU A 143 -11.89 -16.39 -30.13
N VAL A 144 -12.73 -15.34 -30.14
CA VAL A 144 -12.96 -14.48 -28.97
C VAL A 144 -13.55 -15.29 -27.81
N ILE A 145 -14.52 -16.16 -28.07
CA ILE A 145 -15.13 -17.04 -27.04
C ILE A 145 -14.11 -18.05 -26.53
N ALA A 146 -13.34 -18.70 -27.42
CA ALA A 146 -12.30 -19.63 -27.01
C ALA A 146 -11.21 -18.94 -26.16
N GLN A 147 -10.89 -17.68 -26.47
CA GLN A 147 -9.98 -16.88 -25.67
C GLN A 147 -10.58 -16.56 -24.29
N LEU A 148 -11.87 -16.25 -24.22
CA LEU A 148 -12.58 -16.05 -22.94
C LEU A 148 -12.52 -17.33 -22.09
N ASP A 149 -12.85 -18.48 -22.66
CA ASP A 149 -12.79 -19.78 -21.95
C ASP A 149 -11.35 -20.11 -21.50
N ARG A 150 -10.32 -19.72 -22.27
CA ARG A 150 -8.91 -19.92 -21.90
C ARG A 150 -8.52 -19.13 -20.64
N TYR A 151 -8.96 -17.87 -20.52
CA TYR A 151 -8.67 -17.06 -19.33
C TYR A 151 -9.53 -17.45 -18.13
N PHE A 152 -10.67 -18.10 -18.37
CA PHE A 152 -11.64 -18.44 -17.35
C PHE A 152 -12.08 -19.92 -17.45
N PRO A 153 -11.19 -20.92 -17.28
CA PRO A 153 -11.51 -22.32 -17.58
C PRO A 153 -12.60 -22.94 -16.66
N SER A 154 -12.74 -22.46 -15.42
CA SER A 154 -13.67 -23.02 -14.44
C SER A 154 -14.94 -22.17 -14.31
N ARG A 155 -16.00 -22.51 -15.05
CA ARG A 155 -17.34 -21.88 -14.97
C ARG A 155 -18.00 -21.95 -13.58
N ALA A 156 -17.41 -22.66 -12.63
CA ALA A 156 -18.00 -23.00 -11.34
C ALA A 156 -17.64 -22.04 -10.18
N ALA A 157 -16.71 -21.10 -10.36
CA ALA A 157 -16.31 -20.18 -9.30
C ALA A 157 -17.08 -18.85 -9.38
N ASN A 158 -17.45 -18.29 -8.23
CA ASN A 158 -18.04 -16.96 -8.12
C ASN A 158 -17.21 -15.91 -8.89
N GLY A 159 -17.89 -15.08 -9.70
CA GLY A 159 -17.25 -14.02 -10.48
C GLY A 159 -16.73 -14.49 -11.86
N TRP A 160 -17.44 -15.38 -12.54
CA TRP A 160 -17.16 -15.75 -13.93
C TRP A 160 -17.77 -14.73 -14.91
N PRO A 161 -17.10 -14.37 -16.02
CA PRO A 161 -17.69 -13.50 -17.03
C PRO A 161 -18.91 -14.13 -17.68
N ARG A 162 -20.02 -13.42 -17.74
CA ARG A 162 -21.24 -13.87 -18.43
C ARG A 162 -21.34 -13.19 -19.79
N ILE A 163 -21.62 -13.96 -20.84
CA ILE A 163 -21.97 -13.37 -22.13
C ILE A 163 -23.41 -12.85 -22.02
N MET A 164 -23.56 -11.54 -21.95
CA MET A 164 -24.86 -10.88 -21.84
C MET A 164 -25.56 -10.77 -23.19
N LYS A 165 -24.79 -10.59 -24.27
CA LYS A 165 -25.31 -10.47 -25.63
C LYS A 165 -24.35 -11.10 -26.62
N GLN A 166 -24.89 -11.89 -27.55
CA GLN A 166 -24.13 -12.49 -28.64
C GLN A 166 -24.97 -12.42 -29.92
N THR A 167 -24.52 -11.59 -30.87
CA THR A 167 -25.08 -11.45 -32.21
C THR A 167 -23.95 -11.57 -33.24
N PRO A 168 -24.24 -11.71 -34.55
CA PRO A 168 -23.19 -11.78 -35.57
C PRO A 168 -22.25 -10.57 -35.56
N ASP A 169 -22.77 -9.39 -35.22
CA ASP A 169 -22.02 -8.12 -35.24
C ASP A 169 -21.48 -7.71 -33.86
N MET A 170 -21.82 -8.42 -32.77
CA MET A 170 -21.48 -7.98 -31.42
C MET A 170 -21.41 -9.11 -30.40
N LEU A 171 -20.45 -9.02 -29.49
CA LEU A 171 -20.38 -9.81 -28.26
C LEU A 171 -20.16 -8.89 -27.07
N ILE A 172 -20.98 -9.06 -26.02
CA ILE A 172 -20.85 -8.35 -24.76
C ILE A 172 -20.62 -9.38 -23.66
N ALA A 173 -19.46 -9.31 -23.03
CA ALA A 173 -19.11 -10.10 -21.85
C ALA A 173 -19.07 -9.19 -20.62
N VAL A 174 -19.64 -9.67 -19.50
CA VAL A 174 -19.69 -8.93 -18.24
C VAL A 174 -19.12 -9.75 -17.12
N LEU A 175 -18.10 -9.22 -16.45
CA LEU A 175 -17.60 -9.73 -15.20
C LEU A 175 -18.37 -9.07 -14.05
N ASP A 176 -19.34 -9.80 -13.51
CA ASP A 176 -20.11 -9.35 -12.36
C ASP A 176 -19.54 -9.96 -11.07
N GLY A 177 -19.35 -9.13 -10.04
CA GLY A 177 -18.85 -9.59 -8.76
C GLY A 177 -19.83 -10.56 -8.07
N PRO A 178 -19.38 -11.33 -7.07
CA PRO A 178 -20.23 -12.30 -6.35
C PRO A 178 -21.52 -11.70 -5.76
N ASN A 179 -21.57 -10.39 -5.55
CA ASN A 179 -22.68 -9.70 -4.88
C ASN A 179 -23.57 -8.88 -5.82
N GLY A 180 -23.33 -8.90 -7.15
CA GLY A 180 -24.24 -8.33 -8.16
C GLY A 180 -24.58 -6.84 -8.01
N ARG A 181 -23.72 -6.06 -7.33
CA ARG A 181 -23.99 -4.66 -6.96
C ARG A 181 -22.73 -3.83 -7.15
N TYR A 182 -22.72 -2.99 -8.20
CA TYR A 182 -21.72 -1.96 -8.53
C TYR A 182 -20.27 -2.48 -8.63
N ASN A 183 -19.53 -2.19 -9.71
CA ASN A 183 -18.27 -2.86 -10.14
C ASN A 183 -18.43 -4.01 -11.16
N ALA A 184 -19.35 -3.90 -12.12
CA ALA A 184 -19.37 -4.82 -13.25
C ALA A 184 -18.35 -4.35 -14.29
N GLU A 185 -17.40 -5.20 -14.68
CA GLU A 185 -16.57 -4.87 -15.83
C GLU A 185 -17.22 -5.38 -17.10
N VAL A 186 -17.28 -4.54 -18.13
CA VAL A 186 -17.90 -4.90 -19.41
C VAL A 186 -16.86 -4.83 -20.53
N VAL A 187 -16.83 -5.88 -21.34
CA VAL A 187 -16.07 -5.92 -22.60
C VAL A 187 -17.07 -6.03 -23.75
N TRP A 188 -17.04 -5.02 -24.61
CA TRP A 188 -17.80 -4.95 -25.85
C TRP A 188 -16.86 -5.28 -27.00
N VAL A 189 -17.27 -6.21 -27.86
CA VAL A 189 -16.53 -6.60 -29.06
C VAL A 189 -17.47 -6.45 -30.25
N GLY A 190 -17.16 -5.52 -31.15
CA GLY A 190 -17.88 -5.34 -32.40
C GLY A 190 -17.22 -6.14 -33.52
N PHE A 191 -18.02 -6.81 -34.34
CA PHE A 191 -17.54 -7.59 -35.48
C PHE A 191 -17.91 -6.90 -36.80
N VAL A 192 -16.97 -6.89 -37.74
CA VAL A 192 -17.15 -6.40 -39.12
C VAL A 192 -16.70 -7.53 -40.04
N ALA A 193 -17.60 -7.99 -40.91
CA ALA A 193 -17.37 -9.16 -41.77
C ALA A 193 -16.89 -10.41 -41.00
N GLY A 194 -17.47 -10.63 -39.81
CA GLY A 194 -17.17 -11.79 -38.95
C GLY A 194 -15.85 -11.73 -38.18
N ARG A 195 -15.12 -10.61 -38.20
CA ARG A 195 -13.87 -10.38 -37.46
C ARG A 195 -13.96 -9.18 -36.53
N VAL A 196 -13.15 -9.14 -35.47
CA VAL A 196 -13.15 -8.03 -34.50
C VAL A 196 -12.80 -6.69 -35.17
N GLY A 197 -13.80 -5.82 -35.37
CA GLY A 197 -13.59 -4.48 -35.90
C GLY A 197 -13.32 -3.45 -34.81
N SER A 198 -13.91 -3.63 -33.64
CA SER A 198 -13.74 -2.73 -32.48
C SER A 198 -13.84 -3.49 -31.17
N LYS A 199 -13.19 -2.96 -30.13
CA LYS A 199 -13.35 -3.44 -28.76
C LYS A 199 -13.32 -2.28 -27.79
N ILE A 200 -14.17 -2.35 -26.77
CA ILE A 200 -14.28 -1.34 -25.71
C ILE A 200 -14.29 -2.07 -24.38
N TRP A 201 -13.51 -1.58 -23.42
CA TRP A 201 -13.56 -2.01 -22.03
C TRP A 201 -14.07 -0.85 -21.18
N SER A 202 -15.05 -1.13 -20.31
CA SER A 202 -15.61 -0.17 -19.38
C SER A 202 -15.61 -0.76 -17.96
N PRO A 203 -14.92 -0.12 -16.99
CA PRO A 203 -15.18 -0.36 -15.58
C PRO A 203 -16.47 0.40 -15.20
N ASP A 204 -17.54 -0.32 -14.86
CA ASP A 204 -18.73 0.26 -14.21
C ASP A 204 -18.51 0.40 -12.69
#